data_AF-A0A7C6MZK6-F1
#
_entry.id   AF-A0A7C6MZK6-F1
#
_cell.length_a   1.000
_cell.length_b   1.000
_cell.length_c   1.000
_cell.angle_alpha   90.00
_cell.angle_beta   90.00
_cell.angle_gamma   90.00
#
_symmetry.space_group_name_H-M   'P 1'
#
loop_
_entity.id
_entity.type
_entity.pdbx_description
1 polymer ?
#
loop_
_entity_poly.entity_id
_entity_poly.type
_entity_poly.pdbx_seq_one_letter_code
_entity_poly.pdbx_strand_id
1 'polypeptide(L)' 'MDKKLVLIDGLSILNRAFYGLPDLTTSKGEHTNGVLGFINILYKILEEESP' A
#
# COMPACT_ATOMS: atom_id res chain seq x y z
N MET A 1 -1.61 24.05 -16.02
CA MET A 1 -1.84 22.69 -15.48
C MET A 1 -0.79 22.48 -14.42
N ASP A 2 -1.18 22.60 -13.15
CA ASP A 2 -0.24 22.47 -12.05
C ASP A 2 0.22 21.02 -11.96
N LYS A 3 1.53 20.81 -11.92
CA LYS A 3 2.10 19.48 -11.73
C LYS A 3 1.88 19.08 -10.28
N LYS A 4 1.05 18.05 -10.04
CA LYS A 4 0.81 17.52 -8.71
C LYS A 4 1.92 16.55 -8.32
N LEU A 5 2.54 16.78 -7.17
CA LEU A 5 3.52 15.88 -6.58
C LEU A 5 2.85 15.14 -5.42
N VAL A 6 2.88 13.81 -5.47
CA VAL A 6 2.37 12.95 -4.42
C VAL A 6 3.55 12.35 -3.67
N LEU A 7 3.57 12.53 -2.34
CA LEU A 7 4.59 11.98 -1.46
C LEU A 7 3.95 10.92 -0.56
N ILE A 8 4.58 9.75 -0.47
CA ILE A 8 4.08 8.63 0.32
C ILE A 8 4.99 8.40 1.52
N ASP A 9 4.42 8.45 2.72
CA ASP A 9 5.08 7.95 3.93
C ASP A 9 4.97 6.41 3.96
N GLY A 10 6.05 5.75 3.54
CA GLY A 10 6.10 4.30 3.43
C GLY A 10 5.84 3.57 4.74
N LEU A 11 6.39 4.05 5.86
CA LEU A 11 6.26 3.37 7.15
C LEU A 11 4.83 3.47 7.69
N SER A 12 4.22 4.66 7.59
CA SER A 12 2.84 4.85 8.03
C SER A 12 1.84 4.06 7.19
N ILE A 13 1.99 4.05 5.87
CA ILE A 13 1.09 3.31 4.97
C ILE A 13 1.29 1.80 5.12
N LEU A 14 2.53 1.32 5.27
CA LEU A 14 2.80 -0.11 5.48
C LEU A 14 2.18 -0.61 6.79
N ASN A 15 2.27 0.16 7.89
CA ASN A 15 1.61 -0.21 9.15
C ASN A 15 0.09 -0.28 8.99
N ARG A 16 -0.53 0.71 8.33
CA ARG A 16 -1.97 0.69 8.04
C ARG A 16 -2.37 -0.50 7.17
N ALA A 17 -1.59 -0.82 6.15
CA ALA A 17 -1.81 -1.97 5.28
C ALA A 17 -1.71 -3.29 6.06
N PHE A 18 -0.71 -3.43 6.93
CA PHE A 18 -0.49 -4.63 7.72
C PHE A 18 -1.64 -4.88 8.70
N TYR A 19 -2.05 -3.88 9.48
CA TYR A 19 -3.12 -4.04 10.48
C TYR A 19 -4.54 -3.89 9.91
N GLY A 20 -4.70 -3.38 8.69
CA GLY A 20 -6.01 -3.14 8.06
C GLY A 20 -6.54 -4.32 7.23
N LEU A 21 -5.69 -5.31 6.93
CA LEU A 21 -6.07 -6.52 6.23
C LEU A 21 -6.09 -7.72 7.20
N PRO A 22 -6.82 -8.80 6.86
CA PRO A 22 -6.69 -10.07 7.57
C PRO A 22 -5.24 -10.54 7.62
N ASP A 23 -4.92 -11.42 8.57
CA ASP A 23 -3.61 -12.06 8.60
C ASP A 23 -3.45 -12.97 7.38
N LEU A 24 -2.51 -12.64 6.51
CA LEU A 24 -2.24 -13.34 5.25
C LEU A 24 -0.79 -13.77 5.24
N THR A 25 -0.56 -15.06 5.04
CA THR A 25 0.79 -15.63 5.01
C THR A 25 1.01 -16.48 3.76
N THR A 26 2.28 -16.61 3.35
CA THR A 26 2.68 -17.61 2.34
C THR A 26 2.50 -19.02 2.89
N SER A 27 2.66 -20.05 2.04
CA SER A 27 2.68 -21.45 2.50
C SER A 27 3.82 -21.78 3.49
N LYS A 28 4.78 -20.86 3.68
CA LYS A 28 5.87 -20.96 4.65
C LYS A 28 5.59 -20.18 5.95
N GLY A 29 4.44 -19.51 6.05
CA GLY A 29 4.07 -18.69 7.21
C GLY A 29 4.61 -17.25 7.19
N GLU A 30 5.15 -16.77 6.06
CA GLU A 30 5.67 -15.40 5.96
C GLU A 30 4.52 -14.42 5.70
N HIS A 31 4.39 -13.36 6.51
CA HIS A 31 3.32 -12.38 6.36
C HIS A 31 3.40 -11.58 5.05
N THR A 32 2.26 -11.41 4.39
CA THR A 32 2.13 -10.76 3.07
C THR A 32 1.08 -9.65 3.04
N ASN A 33 0.18 -9.59 4.02
CA ASN A 33 -0.87 -8.59 4.20
C ASN A 33 -0.33 -7.14 4.10
N GLY A 34 0.79 -6.83 4.75
CA GLY A 34 1.40 -5.49 4.66
C GLY A 34 1.80 -5.10 3.24
N VAL A 35 2.43 -6.02 2.50
CA VAL A 35 2.86 -5.78 1.12
C VAL A 35 1.64 -5.66 0.20
N LEU A 36 0.68 -6.56 0.31
CA LEU A 36 -0.55 -6.54 -0.48
C LEU A 36 -1.32 -5.23 -0.30
N GLY A 37 -1.56 -4.82 0.95
CA GLY A 37 -2.29 -3.60 1.26
C GLY A 37 -1.54 -2.34 0.79
N PHE A 38 -0.21 -2.30 0.94
CA PHE A 38 0.59 -1.18 0.46
C PHE A 38 0.48 -1.00 -1.05
N ILE A 39 0.63 -2.10 -1.81
CA ILE A 39 0.55 -2.07 -3.27
C ILE A 39 -0.87 -1.69 -3.74
N ASN A 40 -1.93 -2.18 -3.10
CA ASN A 40 -3.30 -1.78 -3.42
C ASN A 40 -3.53 -0.27 -3.22
N ILE A 41 -3.01 0.30 -2.12
CA ILE A 41 -3.09 1.75 -1.86
C ILE A 41 -2.32 2.52 -2.93
N LEU A 42 -1.12 2.07 -3.29
CA LEU A 42 -0.31 2.69 -4.33
C LEU A 42 -1.02 2.69 -5.69
N TYR A 43 -1.59 1.56 -6.11
CA TYR A 43 -2.32 1.49 -7.39
C TYR A 43 -3.53 2.41 -7.41
N LYS A 44 -4.28 2.49 -6.31
CA LYS A 44 -5.40 3.42 -6.19
C LYS A 44 -4.96 4.88 -6.36
N ILE A 45 -3.84 5.26 -5.74
CA ILE A 45 -3.27 6.61 -5.90
C ILE A 45 -2.86 6.85 -7.36
N LEU A 46 -2.20 5.88 -8.02
CA LEU A 46 -1.80 6.03 -9.42
C LEU A 46 -3.02 6.20 -10.35
N GLU A 47 -4.10 5.47 -10.10
CA GLU A 47 -5.35 5.60 -10.85
C GLU A 47 -6.01 6.96 -10.62
N GLU A 48 -6.16 7.38 -9.37
CA GLU A 48 -6.81 8.64 -8.99
C GLU A 48 -6.03 9.88 -9.45
N GLU A 49 -4.70 9.80 -9.40
CA GLU A 49 -3.83 10.94 -9.69
C GLU A 49 -3.41 11.01 -11.16
N SER A 50 -3.51 9.89 -11.90
CA SER A 50 -3.11 9.77 -13.30
C SER A 50 -1.80 10.53 -13.63
N PRO A 51 -0.69 10.24 -12.90
CA PRO A 51 0.55 11.02 -12.97
C PRO A 51 1.32 10.87 -14.29
#